data_AF-A0A935SA40-F1
#
_entry.id   AF-A0A935SA40-F1
#
_cell.length_a   1.000
_cell.length_b   1.000
_cell.length_c   1.000
_cell.angle_alpha   90.00
_cell.angle_beta   90.00
_cell.angle_gamma   90.00
#
_symmetry.space_group_name_H-M   'P 1'
#
loop_
_entity.id
_entity.type
_entity.pdbx_description
1 polymer ?
#
loop_
_entity_poly.entity_id
_entity_poly.type
_entity_poly.pdbx_seq_one_letter_code
_entity_poly.pdbx_strand_id
1 'polypeptide(L)'
;MFPLLGLLCNSNFWPLILNTPTLRSGAGDRGFDKYGTIYLNEGTEEGVFKPHNYSNSKMNGKTIKYLQKMIALAKNNGTEVILFTSPVYNKVVSFDQRTLSNYKNAVDRIVSENSLIYYDFEHHVLCDSIVNFYDVTHLNKRGAIAFSRIFSDSLIAMNE
;
A
#
# COMPACT_ATOMS: atom_id res chain seq x y z
N MET A 1 -37.03 -6.67 -35.20
CA MET A 1 -37.10 -6.91 -33.75
C MET A 1 -36.27 -8.16 -33.45
N PHE A 2 -34.98 -7.98 -33.23
CA PHE A 2 -33.95 -8.95 -32.82
C PHE A 2 -32.71 -8.12 -32.40
N PRO A 3 -31.79 -8.59 -31.55
CA PRO A 3 -31.75 -9.85 -30.80
C PRO A 3 -31.41 -9.71 -29.29
N LEU A 4 -31.63 -10.81 -28.55
CA LEU A 4 -30.89 -11.11 -27.32
C LEU A 4 -29.38 -11.19 -27.65
N LEU A 5 -28.56 -10.47 -26.90
CA LEU A 5 -27.11 -10.68 -26.84
C LEU A 5 -26.75 -10.95 -25.38
N GLY A 6 -26.55 -12.23 -25.09
CA GLY A 6 -25.85 -12.65 -23.88
C GLY A 6 -24.39 -12.20 -23.98
N LEU A 7 -24.00 -11.27 -23.12
CA LEU A 7 -22.61 -10.94 -22.86
C LEU A 7 -22.22 -11.61 -21.55
N LEU A 8 -21.59 -12.77 -21.68
CA LEU A 8 -20.73 -13.34 -20.63
C LEU A 8 -19.57 -12.36 -20.42
N CYS A 9 -19.69 -11.51 -19.41
CA CYS A 9 -18.58 -10.64 -19.02
C CYS A 9 -17.58 -11.49 -18.23
N ASN A 10 -16.52 -11.88 -18.93
CA ASN A 10 -15.40 -12.64 -18.40
C ASN A 10 -14.61 -11.72 -17.45
N SER A 11 -14.84 -11.84 -16.14
CA SER A 11 -14.13 -11.08 -15.11
C SER A 11 -12.72 -11.64 -14.92
N ASN A 12 -11.84 -11.36 -15.87
CA ASN A 12 -10.41 -11.57 -15.73
C ASN A 12 -9.83 -10.45 -14.84
N PHE A 13 -10.07 -10.58 -13.52
CA PHE A 13 -9.39 -9.81 -12.50
C PHE A 13 -7.92 -10.26 -12.44
N TRP A 14 -7.08 -9.64 -13.27
CA TRP A 14 -5.63 -9.75 -13.10
C TRP A 14 -5.17 -8.55 -12.29
N PRO A 15 -4.73 -8.72 -11.03
CA PRO A 15 -4.06 -7.63 -10.34
C PRO A 15 -2.80 -7.29 -11.13
N LEU A 16 -2.71 -6.04 -11.58
CA LEU A 16 -1.53 -5.51 -12.23
C LEU A 16 -0.42 -5.38 -11.18
N ILE A 17 0.34 -6.45 -10.94
CA ILE A 17 1.51 -6.43 -10.07
C ILE A 17 2.65 -5.77 -10.85
N LEU A 18 2.90 -4.48 -10.59
CA LEU A 18 4.09 -3.78 -11.06
C LEU A 18 5.32 -4.33 -10.32
N ASN A 19 5.95 -5.34 -10.91
CA ASN A 19 7.27 -5.80 -10.48
C ASN A 19 8.33 -4.77 -10.92
N THR A 20 8.78 -3.91 -10.01
CA THR A 20 9.99 -3.12 -10.22
C THR A 20 11.19 -3.88 -9.65
N PRO A 21 12.12 -4.40 -10.48
CA PRO A 21 13.33 -5.01 -9.95
C PRO A 21 14.25 -3.91 -9.42
N THR A 22 14.21 -3.61 -8.12
CA THR A 22 15.28 -2.84 -7.48
C THR A 22 16.39 -3.79 -7.02
N LEU A 23 17.13 -4.34 -7.98
CA LEU A 23 18.44 -4.94 -7.71
C LEU A 23 19.45 -3.81 -7.54
N ARG A 24 19.74 -3.46 -6.28
CA ARG A 24 20.92 -2.65 -5.94
C ARG A 24 22.11 -3.60 -5.79
N SER A 25 22.96 -3.67 -6.82
CA SER A 25 24.28 -4.28 -6.73
C SER A 25 25.20 -3.36 -5.92
N GLY A 26 25.71 -3.83 -4.78
CA GLY A 26 26.75 -3.11 -4.06
C GLY A 26 26.82 -3.41 -2.57
N ALA A 27 27.80 -4.26 -2.22
CA ALA A 27 28.40 -4.51 -0.90
C ALA A 27 27.69 -5.51 0.05
N GLY A 28 28.23 -6.73 0.10
CA GLY A 28 28.32 -7.53 1.33
C GLY A 28 27.43 -8.78 1.43
N ASP A 29 27.73 -9.81 0.62
CA ASP A 29 27.06 -11.12 0.56
C ASP A 29 27.22 -12.01 1.82
N ARG A 30 26.71 -11.59 2.98
CA ARG A 30 26.48 -12.49 4.13
C ARG A 30 25.22 -12.08 4.89
N GLY A 31 24.04 -12.28 4.32
CA GLY A 31 22.78 -12.06 5.05
C GLY A 31 21.48 -12.04 4.26
N PHE A 32 21.53 -12.12 2.93
CA PHE A 32 20.33 -12.03 2.09
C PHE A 32 20.03 -13.37 1.44
N ASP A 33 18.77 -13.80 1.47
CA ASP A 33 18.35 -14.88 0.56
C ASP A 33 18.24 -14.34 -0.88
N LYS A 34 18.11 -15.26 -1.85
CA LYS A 34 17.98 -14.98 -3.29
C LYS A 34 16.79 -14.07 -3.66
N TYR A 35 15.99 -13.66 -2.68
CA TYR A 35 14.83 -12.80 -2.82
C TYR A 35 15.03 -11.43 -2.16
N GLY A 36 16.24 -11.13 -1.67
CA GLY A 36 16.56 -9.85 -1.04
C GLY A 36 15.98 -9.69 0.37
N THR A 37 15.51 -10.78 0.98
CA THR A 37 14.99 -10.75 2.35
C THR A 37 16.19 -10.71 3.29
N ILE A 38 16.29 -9.66 4.11
CA ILE A 38 17.04 -9.78 5.37
C ILE A 38 16.26 -10.85 6.14
N TYR A 39 16.91 -11.97 6.49
CA TYR A 39 16.45 -12.69 7.67
C TYR A 39 16.61 -11.69 8.80
N LEU A 40 15.57 -10.90 9.07
CA LEU A 40 15.33 -10.53 10.43
C LEU A 40 15.07 -11.89 11.08
N ASN A 41 16.14 -12.53 11.58
CA ASN A 41 16.03 -13.72 12.41
C ASN A 41 14.90 -13.44 13.39
N GLU A 42 14.13 -14.45 13.77
CA GLU A 42 13.04 -14.28 14.73
C GLU A 42 13.50 -13.69 16.09
N GLY A 43 14.82 -13.47 16.29
CA GLY A 43 15.43 -12.65 17.33
C GLY A 43 15.97 -11.28 16.92
N THR A 44 15.44 -10.63 15.87
CA THR A 44 15.88 -9.26 15.53
C THR A 44 15.25 -8.29 16.50
N GLU A 45 16.09 -7.75 17.37
CA GLU A 45 15.66 -6.84 18.43
C GLU A 45 15.12 -5.54 17.82
N GLU A 46 14.02 -5.02 18.39
CA GLU A 46 13.34 -3.80 17.93
C GLU A 46 14.29 -2.58 17.83
N GLY A 47 15.42 -2.61 18.55
CA GLY A 47 16.44 -1.55 18.59
C GLY A 47 17.27 -1.37 17.32
N VAL A 48 17.12 -2.22 16.29
CA VAL A 48 17.86 -2.08 15.02
C VAL A 48 17.30 -0.95 14.15
N PHE A 49 16.01 -0.64 14.27
CA PHE A 49 15.38 0.41 13.47
C PHE A 49 15.44 1.75 14.17
N LYS A 50 16.02 2.74 13.48
CA LYS A 50 16.00 4.13 13.97
C LYS A 50 14.58 4.69 13.84
N PRO A 51 14.08 5.41 14.87
CA PRO A 51 12.84 6.16 14.74
C PRO A 51 12.86 7.05 13.51
N HIS A 52 11.79 6.98 12.73
CA HIS A 52 11.57 7.79 11.54
C HIS A 52 10.42 8.75 11.80
N ASN A 53 10.76 10.03 11.95
CA ASN A 53 9.81 11.09 12.24
C ASN A 53 9.60 11.94 10.99
N TYR A 54 8.44 11.79 10.38
CA TYR A 54 8.01 12.64 9.28
C TYR A 54 7.48 13.96 9.84
N SER A 55 8.16 15.06 9.51
CA SER A 55 7.77 16.39 9.99
C SER A 55 7.68 17.42 8.88
N ASN A 56 6.77 18.39 9.06
CA ASN A 56 6.45 19.46 8.10
C ASN A 56 6.31 18.99 6.64
N SER A 57 5.84 17.76 6.42
CA SER A 57 5.72 17.21 5.08
C SER A 57 4.30 17.41 4.55
N LYS A 58 4.20 17.45 3.22
CA LYS A 58 2.94 17.55 2.49
C LYS A 58 3.02 16.67 1.25
N MET A 59 1.88 16.16 0.82
CA MET A 59 1.83 15.47 -0.48
C MET A 59 2.31 16.41 -1.58
N ASN A 60 3.29 15.95 -2.35
CA ASN A 60 3.86 16.70 -3.44
C ASN A 60 2.78 16.95 -4.53
N GLY A 61 2.62 18.20 -4.97
CA GLY A 61 1.62 18.55 -5.99
C GLY A 61 1.79 17.80 -7.31
N LYS A 62 3.02 17.45 -7.69
CA LYS A 62 3.31 16.59 -8.85
C LYS A 62 2.77 15.17 -8.61
N THR A 63 2.96 14.60 -7.43
CA THR A 63 2.43 13.29 -7.05
C THR A 63 0.90 13.29 -7.12
N ILE A 64 0.24 14.29 -6.53
CA ILE A 64 -1.22 14.44 -6.60
C ILE A 64 -1.70 14.52 -8.05
N LYS A 65 -1.04 15.36 -8.88
CA LYS A 65 -1.37 15.51 -10.30
C LYS A 65 -1.29 14.20 -11.07
N TYR A 66 -0.26 13.38 -10.81
CA TYR A 66 -0.14 12.07 -11.48
C TYR A 66 -1.13 11.05 -10.94
N LEU A 67 -1.43 11.06 -9.65
CA LEU A 67 -2.49 10.22 -9.06
C LEU A 67 -3.84 10.52 -9.70
N GLN A 68 -4.22 11.79 -9.83
CA GLN A 68 -5.46 12.19 -10.51
C GLN A 68 -5.50 11.73 -11.97
N LYS A 69 -4.37 11.77 -12.70
CA LYS A 69 -4.28 11.24 -14.06
C LYS A 69 -4.49 9.72 -14.11
N MET A 70 -3.94 8.97 -13.16
CA MET A 70 -4.14 7.52 -13.09
C MET A 70 -5.60 7.17 -12.79
N ILE A 71 -6.23 7.88 -11.86
CA ILE A 71 -7.67 7.73 -11.53
C ILE A 71 -8.53 8.01 -12.77
N ALA A 72 -8.30 9.13 -13.46
CA ALA A 72 -9.04 9.50 -14.66
C ALA A 72 -8.88 8.46 -15.77
N LEU A 73 -7.66 7.97 -15.98
CA LEU A 73 -7.38 6.93 -16.97
C LEU A 73 -8.16 5.63 -16.65
N ALA A 74 -8.11 5.16 -15.40
CA ALA A 74 -8.82 3.95 -14.99
C ALA A 74 -10.34 4.08 -15.19
N LYS A 75 -10.92 5.20 -14.74
CA LYS A 75 -12.37 5.48 -14.92
C LYS A 75 -12.79 5.53 -16.38
N ASN A 76 -12.00 6.18 -17.24
CA ASN A 76 -12.28 6.25 -18.68
C ASN A 76 -12.27 4.87 -19.35
N ASN A 77 -11.61 3.88 -18.75
CA ASN A 77 -11.59 2.50 -19.22
C ASN A 77 -12.58 1.59 -18.47
N GLY A 78 -13.50 2.16 -17.68
CA GLY A 78 -14.46 1.38 -16.89
C GLY A 78 -13.82 0.54 -15.78
N THR A 79 -12.62 0.89 -15.34
CA THR A 79 -11.93 0.23 -14.23
C THR A 79 -12.27 0.93 -12.93
N GLU A 80 -12.79 0.16 -11.97
CA GLU A 80 -13.01 0.63 -10.61
C GLU A 80 -11.68 0.93 -9.91
N VAL A 81 -11.64 2.03 -9.16
CA VAL A 81 -10.45 2.45 -8.43
C VAL A 81 -10.76 2.48 -6.95
N ILE A 82 -9.96 1.74 -6.20
CA ILE A 82 -9.93 1.76 -4.74
C ILE A 82 -8.60 2.37 -4.32
N LEU A 83 -8.63 3.27 -3.35
CA LEU A 83 -7.44 3.81 -2.71
C LEU A 83 -7.21 3.12 -1.37
N PHE A 84 -5.95 2.92 -1.00
CA PHE A 84 -5.62 2.53 0.35
C PHE A 84 -4.27 3.09 0.80
N THR A 85 -4.11 3.23 2.11
CA THR A 85 -2.83 3.54 2.75
C THR A 85 -2.21 2.26 3.27
N SER A 86 -0.96 1.99 2.89
CA SER A 86 -0.26 0.77 3.26
C SER A 86 0.12 0.73 4.74
N PRO A 87 0.22 -0.48 5.35
CA PRO A 87 0.78 -0.65 6.68
C PRO A 87 2.18 -0.04 6.84
N VAL A 88 2.46 0.56 8.00
CA VAL A 88 3.79 1.04 8.42
C VAL A 88 4.13 0.49 9.80
N TYR A 89 5.40 0.36 10.15
CA TYR A 89 5.77 -0.16 11.47
C TYR A 89 5.56 0.90 12.57
N ASN A 90 4.47 0.76 13.34
CA ASN A 90 3.95 1.77 14.27
C ASN A 90 4.94 2.19 15.37
N LYS A 91 5.83 1.29 15.80
CA LYS A 91 6.71 1.56 16.95
C LYS A 91 7.83 2.56 16.64
N VAL A 92 8.16 2.76 15.36
CA VAL A 92 9.30 3.59 14.96
C VAL A 92 8.91 4.65 13.92
N VAL A 93 7.76 4.52 13.26
CA VAL A 93 7.25 5.56 12.36
C VAL A 93 6.32 6.47 13.13
N SER A 94 6.58 7.77 13.09
CA SER A 94 5.66 8.77 13.60
C SER A 94 5.55 9.98 12.67
N PHE A 95 4.40 10.63 12.73
CA PHE A 95 4.11 11.84 11.97
C PHE A 95 3.78 12.95 12.95
N ASP A 96 4.33 14.15 12.72
CA ASP A 96 3.81 15.31 13.45
C ASP A 96 2.35 15.60 13.05
N GLN A 97 1.60 16.24 13.95
CA GLN A 97 0.17 16.48 13.76
C GLN A 97 -0.14 17.24 12.47
N ARG A 98 0.74 18.17 12.08
CA ARG A 98 0.58 18.98 10.87
C ARG A 98 0.73 18.12 9.61
N THR A 99 1.73 17.26 9.59
CA THR A 99 2.04 16.35 8.50
C THR A 99 0.91 15.35 8.31
N LEU A 100 0.45 14.74 9.41
CA LEU A 100 -0.67 13.82 9.39
C LEU A 100 -1.94 14.51 8.87
N SER A 101 -2.24 15.72 9.37
CA SER A 101 -3.39 16.49 8.90
C SER A 101 -3.29 16.87 7.42
N ASN A 102 -2.11 17.32 6.97
CA ASN A 102 -1.88 17.65 5.55
C ASN A 102 -2.09 16.42 4.65
N TYR A 103 -1.62 15.25 5.07
CA TYR A 103 -1.79 14.01 4.34
C TYR A 103 -3.26 13.59 4.28
N LYS A 104 -3.93 13.49 5.44
CA LYS A 104 -5.34 13.10 5.53
C LYS A 104 -6.25 14.04 4.74
N ASN A 105 -6.07 15.35 4.88
CA ASN A 105 -6.85 16.33 4.11
C ASN A 105 -6.64 16.17 2.58
N ALA A 106 -5.43 15.84 2.14
CA ALA A 106 -5.15 15.62 0.74
C ALA A 106 -5.82 14.33 0.22
N VAL A 107 -5.77 13.25 1.00
CA VAL A 107 -6.44 11.98 0.68
C VAL A 107 -7.96 12.17 0.67
N ASP A 108 -8.54 12.76 1.71
CA ASP A 108 -9.99 13.02 1.82
C ASP A 108 -10.51 13.83 0.64
N ARG A 109 -9.75 14.85 0.22
CA ARG A 109 -10.08 15.63 -0.97
C ARG A 109 -10.05 14.77 -2.25
N ILE A 110 -9.00 13.98 -2.46
CA ILE A 110 -8.89 13.11 -3.65
C ILE A 110 -10.02 12.09 -3.69
N VAL A 111 -10.34 11.48 -2.54
CA VAL A 111 -11.40 10.49 -2.37
C VAL A 111 -12.77 11.11 -2.67
N SER A 112 -13.07 12.27 -2.08
CA SER A 112 -14.35 12.96 -2.28
C SER A 112 -14.54 13.48 -3.70
N GLU A 113 -13.53 14.16 -4.28
CA GLU A 113 -13.58 14.67 -5.66
C GLU A 113 -13.78 13.56 -6.69
N ASN A 114 -13.37 12.33 -6.37
CA ASN A 114 -13.44 11.19 -7.27
C ASN A 114 -14.45 10.12 -6.83
N SER A 115 -15.21 10.33 -5.75
CA SER A 115 -16.16 9.34 -5.20
C SER A 115 -15.53 7.94 -5.07
N LEU A 116 -14.31 7.88 -4.53
CA LEU A 116 -13.55 6.63 -4.39
C LEU A 116 -13.85 5.95 -3.05
N ILE A 117 -13.65 4.65 -3.01
CA ILE A 117 -13.56 3.90 -1.75
C ILE A 117 -12.12 4.03 -1.25
N TYR A 118 -11.97 4.26 0.06
CA TYR A 118 -10.66 4.42 0.70
C TYR A 118 -10.53 3.54 1.95
N TYR A 119 -9.42 2.81 2.04
CA TYR A 119 -9.06 2.00 3.20
C TYR A 119 -7.77 2.48 3.84
N ASP A 120 -7.83 2.75 5.15
CA ASP A 120 -6.65 3.14 5.91
C ASP A 120 -6.11 1.95 6.73
N PHE A 121 -4.94 1.44 6.36
CA PHE A 121 -4.27 0.36 7.09
C PHE A 121 -3.00 0.82 7.81
N GLU A 122 -2.74 2.12 7.86
CA GLU A 122 -1.50 2.69 8.42
C GLU A 122 -1.22 2.17 9.84
N HIS A 123 -2.28 2.07 10.66
CA HIS A 123 -2.20 1.66 12.06
C HIS A 123 -2.93 0.34 12.37
N HIS A 124 -3.07 -0.55 11.39
CA HIS A 124 -3.67 -1.86 11.61
C HIS A 124 -2.85 -2.70 12.62
N VAL A 125 -3.45 -3.67 13.33
CA VAL A 125 -2.72 -4.54 14.31
C VAL A 125 -1.50 -5.28 13.70
N LEU A 126 -1.51 -5.45 12.37
CA LEU A 126 -0.37 -6.00 11.62
C LEU A 126 0.91 -5.14 11.78
N CYS A 127 0.73 -3.84 11.97
CA CYS A 127 1.76 -2.80 12.10
C CYS A 127 2.53 -2.84 13.42
N ASP A 128 2.09 -3.64 14.40
CA ASP A 128 2.70 -3.67 15.73
C ASP A 128 3.86 -4.67 15.84
N SER A 129 4.05 -5.50 14.82
CA SER A 129 5.04 -6.59 14.83
C SER A 129 6.09 -6.44 13.74
N ILE A 130 7.34 -6.22 14.14
CA ILE A 130 8.46 -6.04 13.21
C ILE A 130 8.71 -7.25 12.31
N VAL A 131 8.32 -8.45 12.73
CA VAL A 131 8.46 -9.67 11.93
C VAL A 131 7.65 -9.65 10.63
N ASN A 132 6.74 -8.68 10.46
CA ASN A 132 5.97 -8.47 9.24
C ASN A 132 6.64 -7.48 8.27
N PHE A 133 7.72 -6.82 8.67
CA PHE A 133 8.35 -5.73 7.95
C PHE A 133 9.77 -6.10 7.48
N TYR A 134 10.13 -5.64 6.28
CA TYR A 134 11.50 -5.66 5.76
C TYR A 134 12.25 -4.42 6.26
N ASP A 135 11.57 -3.28 6.20
CA ASP A 135 11.96 -2.03 6.84
C ASP A 135 10.71 -1.32 7.40
N VAL A 136 10.90 -0.15 8.00
CA VAL A 136 9.85 0.57 8.72
C VAL A 136 8.63 0.96 7.88
N THR A 137 8.73 0.91 6.54
CA THR A 137 7.67 1.27 5.58
C THR A 137 7.31 0.17 4.58
N HIS A 138 8.08 -0.92 4.52
CA HIS A 138 7.87 -2.00 3.54
C HIS A 138 7.67 -3.33 4.25
N LEU A 139 6.60 -4.04 3.88
CA LEU A 139 6.33 -5.39 4.35
C LEU A 139 7.36 -6.39 3.80
N ASN A 140 7.71 -7.38 4.61
CA ASN A 140 8.41 -8.56 4.12
C ASN A 140 7.40 -9.60 3.58
N LYS A 141 7.88 -10.75 3.12
CA LYS A 141 7.01 -11.81 2.57
C LYS A 141 5.91 -12.24 3.53
N ARG A 142 6.22 -12.41 4.83
CA ARG A 142 5.25 -12.80 5.86
C ARG A 142 4.18 -11.72 6.02
N GLY A 143 4.60 -10.46 6.18
CA GLY A 143 3.68 -9.33 6.31
C GLY A 143 2.82 -9.14 5.08
N ALA A 144 3.38 -9.29 3.88
CA ALA A 144 2.65 -9.20 2.62
C ALA A 144 1.55 -10.27 2.52
N ILE A 145 1.86 -11.53 2.86
CA ILE A 145 0.85 -12.61 2.88
C ILE A 145 -0.27 -12.31 3.89
N ALA A 146 0.08 -11.83 5.08
CA ALA A 146 -0.91 -11.48 6.09
C ALA A 146 -1.78 -10.28 5.64
N PHE A 147 -1.16 -9.23 5.10
CA PHE A 147 -1.86 -8.06 4.59
C PHE A 147 -2.76 -8.40 3.40
N SER A 148 -2.34 -9.27 2.48
CA SER A 148 -3.19 -9.71 1.37
C SER A 148 -4.52 -10.33 1.83
N ARG A 149 -4.51 -11.07 2.94
CA ARG A 149 -5.74 -11.62 3.53
C ARG A 149 -6.61 -10.51 4.12
N ILE A 150 -6.03 -9.66 4.97
CA ILE A 150 -6.72 -8.51 5.58
C ILE A 150 -7.37 -7.62 4.51
N PHE A 151 -6.62 -7.31 3.45
CA PHE A 151 -7.12 -6.48 2.36
C PHE A 151 -8.23 -7.20 1.58
N SER A 152 -8.04 -8.48 1.23
CA SER A 152 -9.08 -9.27 0.55
C SER A 152 -10.38 -9.32 1.35
N ASP A 153 -10.30 -9.56 2.67
CA ASP A 153 -11.48 -9.62 3.54
C ASP A 153 -12.21 -8.27 3.57
N SER A 154 -11.46 -7.15 3.58
CA SER A 154 -12.03 -5.79 3.54
C SER A 154 -12.78 -5.46 2.24
N LEU A 155 -12.46 -6.14 1.13
CA LEU A 155 -13.15 -5.99 -0.15
C LEU A 155 -14.43 -6.82 -0.20
N ILE A 156 -14.45 -7.99 0.43
CA ILE A 156 -15.62 -8.89 0.44
C ILE A 156 -16.75 -8.33 1.30
N ALA A 157 -16.42 -7.72 2.45
CA ALA A 157 -17.39 -7.14 3.37
C ALA A 157 -18.26 -5.99 2.79
N MET A 158 -17.99 -5.54 1.56
CA MET A 158 -18.81 -4.53 0.86
C MET A 158 -19.85 -5.13 -0.09
N ASN A 159 -19.80 -6.45 -0.33
CA ASN A 159 -20.68 -7.15 -1.28
C ASN A 159 -21.81 -7.94 -0.58
N GLU A 160 -21.93 -7.83 0.74
CA GLU A 160 -23.02 -8.35 1.57
C GLU A 160 -23.91 -7.21 2.07
#